data_AF-A0A5Q2N5S6-F1
#
_entry.id   AF-A0A5Q2N5S6-F1
#
_cell.length_a   1.000
_cell.length_b   1.000
_cell.length_c   1.000
_cell.angle_alpha   90.00
_cell.angle_beta   90.00
_cell.angle_gamma   90.00
#
_symmetry.space_group_name_H-M   'P 1'
#
loop_
_entity.id
_entity.type
_entity.pdbx_description
1 polymer ?
#
loop_
_entity_poly.entity_id
_entity_poly.type
_entity_poly.pdbx_seq_one_letter_code
_entity_poly.pdbx_strand_id
1 'polypeptide(L)'
;MLFKSSEIVEFAVAIERNGEAFYKSLLGKVKSGQAHHVLQYLAAAEQQHIKDFQSLRDRLGDYQAPQQYDGEYEAYLTFLIESNVFGKAPEVEKLVAQIQTDQDAIDLAIRFEKESILFFNELLRLVSESDKEPVKELIRQEQEHILKLVELRKIIENA
;
A
#
# COMPACT_ATOMS: atom_id res chain seq x y z
N MET A 1 16.37 -3.74 -16.76
CA MET A 1 16.13 -2.29 -16.78
C MET A 1 16.60 -1.75 -15.44
N LEU A 2 17.63 -0.90 -15.42
CA LEU A 2 18.08 -0.29 -14.18
C LEU A 2 17.03 0.72 -13.71
N PHE A 3 16.23 0.37 -12.71
CA PHE A 3 15.25 1.29 -12.12
C PHE A 3 15.96 2.41 -11.36
N LYS A 4 15.56 3.65 -11.60
CA LYS A 4 15.91 4.78 -10.73
C LYS A 4 15.10 4.70 -9.44
N SER A 5 15.66 5.15 -8.31
CA SER A 5 14.92 5.21 -7.04
C SER A 5 13.62 6.00 -7.16
N SER A 6 13.58 7.03 -8.02
CA SER A 6 12.36 7.80 -8.34
C SER A 6 11.26 6.98 -9.00
N GLU A 7 11.61 6.02 -9.87
CA GLU A 7 10.62 5.14 -10.54
C GLU A 7 10.00 4.16 -9.55
N ILE A 8 10.79 3.66 -8.59
CA ILE A 8 10.29 2.76 -7.54
C ILE A 8 9.38 3.51 -6.55
N VAL A 9 9.70 4.77 -6.21
CA VAL A 9 8.79 5.60 -5.39
C VAL A 9 7.51 5.95 -6.16
N GLU A 10 7.55 6.13 -7.48
CA GLU A 10 6.31 6.31 -8.26
C GLU A 10 5.42 5.05 -8.21
N PHE A 11 6.02 3.85 -8.11
CA PHE A 11 5.25 2.65 -7.86
C PHE A 11 4.59 2.66 -6.47
N ALA A 12 5.27 3.16 -5.44
CA ALA A 12 4.67 3.37 -4.12
C ALA A 12 3.45 4.32 -4.20
N VAL A 13 3.59 5.43 -4.91
CA VAL A 13 2.48 6.36 -5.17
C VAL A 13 1.31 5.67 -5.90
N ALA A 14 1.60 4.76 -6.83
CA ALA A 14 0.57 4.00 -7.52
C ALA A 14 -0.16 3.01 -6.60
N ILE A 15 0.56 2.32 -5.70
CA ILE A 15 -0.05 1.47 -4.66
C ILE A 15 -1.03 2.30 -3.83
N GLU A 16 -0.61 3.45 -3.33
CA GLU A 16 -1.46 4.32 -2.50
C GLU A 16 -2.70 4.85 -3.22
N ARG A 17 -2.55 5.27 -4.49
CA ARG A 17 -3.69 5.69 -5.33
C ARG A 17 -4.69 4.56 -5.51
N ASN A 18 -4.18 3.34 -5.73
CA ASN A 18 -5.03 2.16 -5.85
C ASN A 18 -5.66 1.79 -4.51
N GLY A 19 -4.96 1.98 -3.38
CA GLY A 19 -5.49 1.85 -2.02
C GLY A 19 -6.65 2.80 -1.74
N GLU A 20 -6.49 4.09 -2.06
CA GLU A 20 -7.55 5.09 -1.92
C GLU A 20 -8.79 4.70 -2.74
N ALA A 21 -8.61 4.33 -4.01
CA ALA A 21 -9.68 3.90 -4.89
C ALA A 21 -10.34 2.60 -4.39
N PHE A 22 -9.52 1.66 -3.93
CA PHE A 22 -9.95 0.40 -3.34
C PHE A 22 -10.84 0.65 -2.11
N TYR A 23 -10.37 1.40 -1.11
CA TYR A 23 -11.16 1.70 0.08
C TYR A 23 -12.46 2.43 -0.23
N LYS A 24 -12.42 3.40 -1.15
CA LYS A 24 -13.64 4.08 -1.63
C LYS A 24 -14.63 3.11 -2.28
N SER A 25 -14.15 2.12 -3.02
CA SER A 25 -15.02 1.10 -3.64
C SER A 25 -15.66 0.18 -2.59
N LEU A 26 -14.97 -0.11 -1.48
CA LEU A 26 -15.48 -0.93 -0.38
C LEU A 26 -16.59 -0.25 0.41
N LEU A 27 -16.61 1.09 0.49
CA LEU A 27 -17.68 1.83 1.18
C LEU A 27 -19.08 1.52 0.64
N GLY A 28 -19.20 1.23 -0.66
CA GLY A 28 -20.46 0.82 -1.29
C GLY A 28 -20.81 -0.66 -1.13
N LYS A 29 -19.92 -1.46 -0.54
CA LYS A 29 -20.08 -2.93 -0.37
C LYS A 29 -20.41 -3.33 1.05
N VAL A 30 -19.85 -2.62 2.04
CA VAL A 30 -20.05 -2.94 3.45
C VAL A 30 -21.41 -2.49 3.97
N LYS A 31 -21.96 -3.24 4.93
CA LYS A 31 -23.25 -2.91 5.58
C LYS A 31 -23.07 -2.36 6.99
N SER A 32 -22.00 -2.77 7.68
CA SER A 32 -21.66 -2.32 9.03
C SER A 32 -21.27 -0.85 9.03
N GLY A 33 -21.93 -0.05 9.86
CA GLY A 33 -21.56 1.35 10.06
C GLY A 33 -20.15 1.52 10.63
N GLN A 34 -19.67 0.56 11.41
CA GLN A 34 -18.28 0.56 11.91
C GLN A 34 -17.28 0.27 10.79
N ALA A 35 -17.59 -0.71 9.92
CA ALA A 35 -16.75 -0.99 8.76
C ALA A 35 -16.68 0.22 7.83
N HIS A 36 -17.82 0.86 7.56
CA HIS A 36 -17.85 2.08 6.77
C HIS A 36 -16.99 3.19 7.37
N HIS A 37 -17.02 3.38 8.70
CA HIS A 37 -16.21 4.40 9.37
C HIS A 37 -14.70 4.12 9.24
N VAL A 38 -14.28 2.87 9.47
CA VAL A 38 -12.86 2.47 9.36
C VAL A 38 -12.37 2.60 7.91
N LEU A 39 -13.14 2.13 6.94
CA LEU A 39 -12.77 2.22 5.52
C LEU A 39 -12.69 3.69 5.05
N GLN A 40 -13.54 4.57 5.57
CA GLN A 40 -13.46 6.00 5.26
C GLN A 40 -12.21 6.65 5.86
N TYR A 41 -11.82 6.24 7.08
CA TYR A 41 -10.56 6.65 7.70
C TYR A 41 -9.37 6.19 6.86
N LEU A 42 -9.35 4.92 6.43
CA LEU A 42 -8.25 4.36 5.62
C LEU A 42 -8.13 5.09 4.28
N ALA A 43 -9.24 5.30 3.56
CA ALA A 43 -9.21 6.06 2.29
C ALA A 43 -8.64 7.48 2.45
N ALA A 44 -8.86 8.13 3.59
CA ALA A 44 -8.29 9.44 3.88
C ALA A 44 -6.80 9.37 4.23
N ALA A 45 -6.36 8.30 4.91
CA ALA A 45 -4.95 8.05 5.19
C ALA A 45 -4.14 7.84 3.90
N GLU A 46 -4.64 7.05 2.95
CA GLU A 46 -3.97 6.84 1.65
C GLU A 46 -3.79 8.15 0.89
N GLN A 47 -4.78 9.05 0.96
CA GLN A 47 -4.66 10.36 0.35
C GLN A 47 -3.50 11.18 0.93
N GLN A 48 -3.19 11.00 2.22
CA GLN A 48 -2.04 11.60 2.86
C GLN A 48 -0.74 10.88 2.46
N HIS A 49 -0.72 9.55 2.45
CA HIS A 49 0.43 8.76 2.00
C HIS A 49 0.86 9.09 0.56
N ILE A 50 -0.10 9.29 -0.36
CA ILE A 50 0.19 9.76 -1.73
C ILE A 50 1.04 11.04 -1.70
N LYS A 51 0.68 12.01 -0.86
CA LYS A 51 1.40 13.29 -0.76
C LYS A 51 2.78 13.10 -0.13
N ASP A 52 2.89 12.21 0.84
CA ASP A 52 4.14 11.93 1.53
C ASP A 52 5.14 11.21 0.61
N PHE A 53 4.69 10.23 -0.17
CA PHE A 53 5.50 9.59 -1.20
C PHE A 53 5.84 10.52 -2.37
N GLN A 54 4.92 11.38 -2.80
CA GLN A 54 5.23 12.42 -3.80
C GLN A 54 6.30 13.39 -3.29
N SER A 55 6.21 13.80 -2.03
CA SER A 55 7.22 14.66 -1.40
C SER A 55 8.56 13.95 -1.28
N LEU A 56 8.56 12.64 -0.96
CA LEU A 56 9.77 11.82 -0.97
C LEU A 56 10.40 11.73 -2.37
N ARG A 57 9.59 11.48 -3.41
CA ARG A 57 10.06 11.43 -4.80
C ARG A 57 10.73 12.73 -5.21
N ASP A 58 10.12 13.86 -4.88
CA ASP A 58 10.63 15.19 -5.24
C ASP A 58 11.96 15.51 -4.51
N ARG A 59 12.18 14.96 -3.30
CA ARG A 59 13.46 15.07 -2.58
C ARG A 59 14.55 14.16 -3.16
N LEU A 60 14.20 12.98 -3.66
CA LEU A 60 15.17 12.01 -4.18
C LEU A 60 15.87 12.52 -5.46
N GLY A 61 15.23 13.35 -6.28
CA GLY A 61 15.83 13.90 -7.50
C GLY A 61 16.44 12.80 -8.40
N ASP A 62 17.70 12.97 -8.78
CA ASP A 62 18.49 11.98 -9.56
C ASP A 62 19.32 11.02 -8.67
N TYR A 63 18.98 10.86 -7.38
CA TYR A 63 19.69 9.94 -6.50
C TYR A 63 19.70 8.52 -7.08
N GLN A 64 20.91 7.98 -7.27
CA GLN A 64 21.14 6.59 -7.65
C GLN A 64 21.66 5.86 -6.43
N ALA A 65 20.99 4.76 -6.05
CA ALA A 65 21.43 3.94 -4.95
C ALA A 65 22.90 3.48 -5.17
N PRO A 66 23.78 3.53 -4.15
CA PRO A 66 25.22 3.28 -4.28
C PRO A 66 25.60 1.89 -4.80
N GLN A 67 24.68 0.93 -4.75
CA GLN A 67 24.80 -0.39 -5.35
C GLN A 67 23.73 -0.50 -6.42
N GLN A 68 24.11 -0.28 -7.69
CA GLN A 68 23.32 -0.80 -8.78
C GLN A 68 23.21 -2.30 -8.57
N TYR A 69 21.97 -2.73 -8.38
CA TYR A 69 21.52 -4.06 -7.99
C TYR A 69 22.32 -5.14 -8.72
N ASP A 70 22.71 -6.20 -8.02
CA ASP A 70 23.03 -7.42 -8.76
C ASP A 70 21.77 -7.84 -9.54
N GLY A 71 21.97 -8.56 -10.65
CA GLY A 71 20.87 -8.91 -11.54
C GLY A 71 19.78 -9.74 -10.84
N GLU A 72 20.11 -10.41 -9.73
CA GLU A 72 19.17 -11.19 -8.94
C GLU A 72 18.22 -10.30 -8.15
N TYR A 73 18.71 -9.24 -7.49
CA TYR A 73 17.87 -8.31 -6.77
C TYR A 73 16.99 -7.46 -7.70
N GLU A 74 17.47 -7.07 -8.88
CA GLU A 74 16.65 -6.41 -9.90
C GLU A 74 15.50 -7.32 -10.37
N ALA A 75 15.79 -8.61 -10.62
CA ALA A 75 14.77 -9.59 -11.01
C ALA A 75 13.75 -9.81 -9.88
N TYR A 76 14.19 -9.86 -8.63
CA TYR A 76 13.33 -9.94 -7.46
C TYR A 76 12.38 -8.73 -7.35
N LEU A 77 12.91 -7.50 -7.45
CA LEU A 77 12.09 -6.28 -7.40
C LEU A 77 11.10 -6.20 -8.56
N THR A 78 11.54 -6.57 -9.76
CA THR A 78 10.67 -6.64 -10.94
C THR A 78 9.51 -7.61 -10.69
N PHE A 79 9.82 -8.81 -10.19
CA PHE A 79 8.79 -9.78 -9.85
C PHE A 79 7.86 -9.29 -8.74
N LEU A 80 8.38 -8.62 -7.71
CA LEU A 80 7.57 -8.06 -6.62
C LEU A 80 6.58 -7.00 -7.16
N ILE A 81 7.03 -6.12 -8.04
CA ILE A 81 6.19 -5.11 -8.71
C ILE A 81 5.14 -5.77 -9.60
N GLU A 82 5.53 -6.71 -10.45
CA GLU A 82 4.63 -7.37 -11.40
C GLU A 82 3.62 -8.30 -10.72
N SER A 83 3.96 -8.88 -9.58
CA SER A 83 3.07 -9.75 -8.80
C SER A 83 2.18 -8.99 -7.82
N ASN A 84 2.44 -7.71 -7.57
CA ASN A 84 1.59 -6.89 -6.71
C ASN A 84 0.24 -6.63 -7.38
N VAL A 85 -0.78 -7.29 -6.87
CA VAL A 85 -2.15 -7.24 -7.41
C VAL A 85 -2.74 -5.85 -7.23
N PHE A 86 -2.43 -5.20 -6.11
CA PHE A 86 -2.92 -3.87 -5.80
C PHE A 86 -2.16 -2.75 -6.51
N GLY A 87 -1.06 -3.06 -7.18
CA GLY A 87 -0.43 -2.17 -8.17
C GLY A 87 -1.23 -2.05 -9.48
N LYS A 88 -2.26 -2.88 -9.68
CA LYS A 88 -3.01 -2.98 -10.95
C LYS A 88 -4.51 -2.77 -10.74
N ALA A 89 -5.01 -1.58 -11.06
CA ALA A 89 -6.43 -1.24 -10.92
C ALA A 89 -7.43 -2.27 -11.48
N PRO A 90 -7.24 -2.89 -12.68
CA PRO A 90 -8.17 -3.90 -13.17
C PRO A 90 -8.23 -5.19 -12.34
N GLU A 91 -7.15 -5.53 -11.63
CA GLU A 91 -7.15 -6.70 -10.74
C GLU A 91 -7.84 -6.39 -9.42
N VAL A 92 -7.65 -5.17 -8.89
CA VAL A 92 -8.38 -4.66 -7.71
C VAL A 92 -9.89 -4.69 -7.93
N GLU A 93 -10.37 -4.18 -9.08
CA GLU A 93 -11.79 -4.19 -9.42
C GLU A 93 -12.38 -5.61 -9.43
N LYS A 94 -11.63 -6.60 -9.96
CA LYS A 94 -12.05 -8.00 -9.97
C LYS A 94 -12.16 -8.59 -8.57
N LEU A 95 -11.26 -8.22 -7.65
CA LEU A 95 -11.32 -8.67 -6.26
C LEU A 95 -12.51 -8.05 -5.53
N VAL A 96 -12.74 -6.74 -5.72
CA VAL A 96 -13.89 -6.03 -5.14
C VAL A 96 -15.23 -6.59 -5.64
N ALA A 97 -15.29 -7.02 -6.90
CA ALA A 97 -16.49 -7.65 -7.47
C ALA A 97 -16.85 -9.00 -6.81
N GLN A 98 -15.88 -9.68 -6.19
CA GLN A 98 -16.08 -10.99 -5.54
C GLN A 98 -16.49 -10.89 -4.07
N ILE A 99 -16.45 -9.69 -3.48
CA ILE A 99 -16.83 -9.46 -2.07
C ILE A 99 -18.32 -9.71 -1.88
N GLN A 100 -18.66 -10.57 -0.90
CA GLN A 100 -20.04 -10.90 -0.55
C GLN A 100 -20.41 -10.46 0.86
N THR A 101 -19.42 -10.36 1.75
CA THR A 101 -19.59 -10.03 3.16
C THR A 101 -18.66 -8.89 3.59
N ASP A 102 -19.01 -8.24 4.70
CA ASP A 102 -18.14 -7.24 5.33
C ASP A 102 -16.81 -7.87 5.76
N GLN A 103 -16.82 -9.15 6.13
CA GLN A 103 -15.62 -9.91 6.48
C GLN A 103 -14.69 -10.10 5.28
N ASP A 104 -15.24 -10.43 4.10
CA ASP A 104 -14.43 -10.52 2.86
C ASP A 104 -13.75 -9.19 2.54
N ALA A 105 -14.46 -8.07 2.74
CA ALA A 105 -13.92 -6.73 2.50
C ALA A 105 -12.75 -6.41 3.45
N ILE A 106 -12.89 -6.77 4.73
CA ILE A 106 -11.85 -6.54 5.74
C ILE A 106 -10.65 -7.46 5.53
N ASP A 107 -10.88 -8.73 5.20
CA ASP A 107 -9.80 -9.67 4.90
C ASP A 107 -9.00 -9.23 3.67
N LEU A 108 -9.69 -8.69 2.66
CA LEU A 108 -9.03 -8.11 1.50
C LEU A 108 -8.26 -6.82 1.85
N ALA A 109 -8.81 -5.96 2.71
CA ALA A 109 -8.11 -4.77 3.21
C ALA A 109 -6.83 -5.12 3.98
N ILE A 110 -6.88 -6.11 4.88
CA ILE A 110 -5.70 -6.60 5.60
C ILE A 110 -4.64 -7.13 4.63
N ARG A 111 -5.07 -7.79 3.56
CA ARG A 111 -4.15 -8.26 2.51
C ARG A 111 -3.48 -7.09 1.79
N PHE A 112 -4.24 -6.06 1.43
CA PHE A 112 -3.71 -4.83 0.82
C PHE A 112 -2.57 -4.26 1.66
N GLU A 113 -2.83 -3.98 2.94
CA GLU A 113 -1.84 -3.38 3.84
C GLU A 113 -0.56 -4.19 3.98
N LYS A 114 -0.68 -5.52 4.01
CA LYS A 114 0.48 -6.42 4.07
C LYS A 114 1.34 -6.35 2.80
N GLU A 115 0.70 -6.26 1.63
CA GLU A 115 1.41 -6.13 0.35
C GLU A 115 2.09 -4.75 0.25
N SER A 116 1.45 -3.68 0.73
CA SER A 116 2.05 -2.33 0.83
C SER A 116 3.28 -2.33 1.73
N ILE A 117 3.17 -2.89 2.96
CA ILE A 117 4.30 -3.00 3.90
C ILE A 117 5.46 -3.78 3.29
N LEU A 118 5.20 -4.89 2.60
CA LEU A 118 6.24 -5.68 1.94
C LEU A 118 7.01 -4.82 0.93
N PHE A 119 6.29 -4.07 0.10
CA PHE A 119 6.92 -3.19 -0.88
C PHE A 119 7.69 -2.03 -0.23
N PHE A 120 7.14 -1.40 0.82
CA PHE A 120 7.80 -0.28 1.50
C PHE A 120 9.06 -0.69 2.26
N ASN A 121 9.13 -1.93 2.75
CA ASN A 121 10.38 -2.46 3.30
C ASN A 121 11.48 -2.55 2.23
N GLU A 122 11.13 -2.88 0.99
CA GLU A 122 12.10 -2.86 -0.10
C GLU A 122 12.55 -1.43 -0.44
N LEU A 123 11.65 -0.44 -0.38
CA LEU A 123 12.01 0.98 -0.57
C LEU A 123 13.12 1.44 0.39
N LEU A 124 13.18 0.93 1.62
CA LEU A 124 14.24 1.30 2.59
C LEU A 124 15.65 0.99 2.08
N ARG A 125 15.81 0.04 1.16
CA ARG A 125 17.10 -0.30 0.54
C ARG A 125 17.46 0.65 -0.61
N LEU A 126 16.50 1.43 -1.10
CA LEU A 126 16.59 2.19 -2.36
C LEU A 126 16.62 3.71 -2.13
N VAL A 127 16.30 4.15 -0.92
CA VAL A 127 16.32 5.55 -0.51
C VAL A 127 17.60 5.89 0.27
N SER A 128 17.95 7.18 0.29
CA SER A 128 19.07 7.70 1.07
C SER A 128 18.85 7.49 2.59
N GLU A 129 19.92 7.47 3.40
CA GLU A 129 19.78 7.36 4.86
C GLU A 129 18.86 8.45 5.45
N SER A 130 18.91 9.68 4.93
CA SER A 130 18.04 10.78 5.35
C SER A 130 16.56 10.58 5.01
N ASP A 131 16.26 9.74 4.02
CA ASP A 131 14.91 9.46 3.56
C ASP A 131 14.33 8.16 4.12
N LYS A 132 15.12 7.37 4.86
CA LYS A 132 14.62 6.13 5.51
C LYS A 132 13.59 6.41 6.60
N GLU A 133 13.76 7.46 7.40
CA GLU A 133 12.83 7.76 8.50
C GLU A 133 11.41 8.05 8.00
N PRO A 134 11.19 8.89 6.96
CA PRO A 134 9.88 9.04 6.33
C PRO A 134 9.25 7.70 5.87
N VAL A 135 10.02 6.81 5.24
CA VAL A 135 9.51 5.51 4.79
C VAL A 135 9.17 4.59 5.96
N LYS A 136 9.96 4.58 7.04
CA LYS A 136 9.65 3.83 8.26
C LYS A 136 8.36 4.31 8.92
N GLU A 137 8.11 5.62 8.91
CA GLU A 137 6.88 6.17 9.46
C GLU A 137 5.65 5.73 8.64
N LEU A 138 5.75 5.69 7.31
CA LEU A 138 4.69 5.15 6.46
C LEU A 138 4.44 3.66 6.75
N ILE A 139 5.50 2.85 6.86
CA ILE A 139 5.38 1.43 7.27
C ILE A 139 4.68 1.28 8.62
N ARG A 140 4.98 2.17 9.59
CA ARG A 140 4.36 2.18 10.91
C ARG A 140 2.86 2.48 10.82
N GLN A 141 2.45 3.41 9.96
CA GLN A 141 1.03 3.74 9.74
C GLN A 141 0.26 2.55 9.14
N GLU A 142 0.82 1.84 8.16
CA GLU A 142 0.16 0.63 7.62
C GLU A 142 0.03 -0.50 8.65
N GLN A 143 1.00 -0.62 9.55
CA GLN A 143 0.88 -1.56 10.67
C GLN A 143 -0.28 -1.18 11.59
N GLU A 144 -0.49 0.11 11.86
CA GLU A 144 -1.64 0.61 12.62
C GLU A 144 -2.96 0.39 11.88
N HIS A 145 -2.97 0.50 10.55
CA HIS A 145 -4.13 0.17 9.71
C HIS A 145 -4.52 -1.31 9.87
N ILE A 146 -3.54 -2.22 9.81
CA ILE A 146 -3.79 -3.66 10.06
C ILE A 146 -4.37 -3.89 11.46
N LEU A 147 -3.85 -3.22 12.49
CA LEU A 147 -4.37 -3.38 13.85
C LEU A 147 -5.84 -2.95 13.94
N LYS A 148 -6.19 -1.79 13.37
CA LYS A 148 -7.58 -1.31 13.31
C LYS A 148 -8.49 -2.29 12.56
N LEU A 149 -8.04 -2.82 11.42
CA LEU A 149 -8.79 -3.79 10.63
C LEU A 149 -8.99 -5.12 11.38
N VAL A 150 -7.97 -5.60 12.09
CA VAL A 150 -8.06 -6.83 12.90
C VAL A 150 -9.03 -6.66 14.08
N GLU A 151 -9.03 -5.48 14.73
CA GLU A 151 -10.01 -5.16 15.77
C GLU A 151 -11.43 -5.11 15.21
N LEU A 152 -11.63 -4.43 14.07
CA LEU A 152 -12.91 -4.38 13.38
C LEU A 152 -13.40 -5.78 13.00
N ARG A 153 -12.52 -6.63 12.46
CA ARG A 153 -12.83 -8.01 12.08
C ARG A 153 -13.40 -8.78 13.27
N LYS A 154 -12.76 -8.70 14.43
CA LYS A 154 -13.24 -9.34 15.67
C LYS A 154 -14.62 -8.83 16.07
N ILE A 155 -14.91 -7.54 15.91
CA ILE A 155 -16.21 -6.99 16.26
C ILE A 155 -17.29 -7.54 15.32
N ILE A 156 -17.02 -7.60 14.02
CA ILE A 156 -17.97 -8.09 13.03
C ILE A 156 -18.22 -9.61 13.17
N GLU A 157 -17.20 -10.40 13.49
CA GLU A 157 -17.37 -11.85 13.74
C GLU A 157 -18.26 -12.15 14.96
N ASN A 158 -18.37 -11.22 15.90
CA ASN A 158 -19.15 -11.37 17.13
C ASN A 158 -20.50 -10.63 17.09
N ALA A 159 -20.87 -10.03 15.96
CA ALA A 159 -22.10 -9.27 15.76
C ALA A 159 -23.20 -10.11 15.08
#